data_AF-A0A7S0Q945-F1
#
_entry.id   AF-A0A7S0Q945-F1
#
_cell.length_a   1.000
_cell.length_b   1.000
_cell.length_c   1.000
_cell.angle_alpha   90.00
_cell.angle_beta   90.00
_cell.angle_gamma   90.00
#
_symmetry.space_group_name_H-M   'P 1'
#
loop_
_entity.id
_entity.type
_entity.pdbx_description
1 polymer ?
#
loop_
_entity_poly.entity_id
_entity_poly.type
_entity_poly.pdbx_seq_one_letter_code
_entity_poly.pdbx_strand_id
1 'polypeptide(L)'
;ILVSAATPQLAQFRPQEVGNVMWAFARMGHVAPALFEAAAHAIVSRIDEYEGQSASTMLWAFATANHPAPRVFDAAARSLTPRLASLQPQSLSMIVWAFATVGHAPHPLIPALAKEAAPRIDDFSCAEYVNLMWGMAILYPSCDFMPTEVATLLDAAATVVRKRLGELTPQGFCNLAWAFSSVNYLTPRAVLNEIAEATLPRLSEFNEQSLSVLTLSMSRAGIAEPAFLDAVSRAAVPLMQKFTDDGLCTLAWAFAAADHPAPALFNRAFVRRIDTIGMSTDDIGSLAKLHQYQLWCCERSDQNASLSPALQARCIDAFKQSTKRPTSSFQAQVGKTLSALGTTPKEEVLLDSGYTLDYVIDWNGVRVGVEVDGPQHFQGNRARGSTLLKQRQLAHLGWQVVSVPYFVWYYMTPSEQTEYLSTLLHTIQGVGARNRAEPGGEGHISTVVSGDDGTTNSLCGDLGGDGGSIRTASGNAHGIHRTTTMSANET
;
A
#
# COMPACT_ATOMS: atom_id res chain seq x y z
N ILE A 1 -3.46 -33.04 29.04
CA ILE A 1 -2.32 -33.61 29.80
C ILE A 1 -1.15 -32.63 29.84
N LEU A 2 -0.54 -32.27 28.69
CA LEU A 2 0.60 -31.33 28.68
C LEU A 2 0.24 -29.94 29.25
N VAL A 3 -0.88 -29.34 28.82
CA VAL A 3 -1.36 -28.05 29.36
C VAL A 3 -1.52 -28.10 30.89
N SER A 4 -2.29 -29.07 31.39
CA SER A 4 -2.53 -29.23 32.84
C SER A 4 -1.27 -29.51 33.66
N ALA A 5 -0.25 -30.14 33.07
CA ALA A 5 1.02 -30.42 33.74
C ALA A 5 2.00 -29.23 33.71
N ALA A 6 2.04 -28.49 32.59
CA ALA A 6 2.96 -27.38 32.39
C ALA A 6 2.50 -26.09 33.08
N THR A 7 1.20 -25.75 33.02
CA THR A 7 0.65 -24.50 33.60
C THR A 7 1.10 -24.21 35.04
N PRO A 8 1.03 -25.16 36.01
CA PRO A 8 1.45 -24.89 37.39
C PRO A 8 2.97 -24.76 37.57
N GLN A 9 3.77 -25.18 36.59
CA GLN A 9 5.24 -25.22 36.65
C GLN A 9 5.91 -24.11 35.84
N LEU A 10 5.16 -23.27 35.10
CA LEU A 10 5.73 -22.22 34.24
C LEU A 10 6.68 -21.27 34.97
N ALA A 11 6.41 -20.99 36.25
CA ALA A 11 7.28 -20.15 37.07
C ALA A 11 8.66 -20.77 37.37
N GLN A 12 8.79 -22.10 37.24
CA GLN A 12 10.04 -22.84 37.47
C GLN A 12 10.86 -23.00 36.19
N PHE A 13 10.24 -22.79 35.03
CA PHE A 13 10.91 -22.93 33.74
C PHE A 13 11.88 -21.77 33.49
N ARG A 14 12.94 -22.05 32.76
CA ARG A 14 13.84 -21.04 32.20
C ARG A 14 13.11 -20.29 31.08
N PRO A 15 13.47 -19.02 30.81
CA PRO A 15 12.87 -18.23 29.72
C PRO A 15 12.83 -18.95 28.37
N GLN A 16 13.91 -19.66 28.01
CA GLN A 16 13.98 -20.46 26.78
C GLN A 16 12.98 -21.64 26.79
N GLU A 17 12.78 -22.30 27.92
CA GLU A 17 11.86 -23.42 28.05
C GLU A 17 10.40 -22.95 27.95
N VAL A 18 10.07 -21.83 28.59
CA VAL A 18 8.76 -21.19 28.41
C VAL A 18 8.56 -20.84 26.94
N GLY A 19 9.51 -20.13 26.32
CA GLY A 19 9.45 -19.75 24.91
C GLY A 19 9.24 -20.95 23.98
N ASN A 20 9.95 -22.05 24.20
CA ASN A 20 9.83 -23.27 23.39
C ASN A 20 8.48 -23.97 23.57
N VAL A 21 7.93 -24.02 24.80
CA VAL A 21 6.59 -24.55 25.04
C VAL A 21 5.56 -23.71 24.29
N MET A 22 5.60 -22.39 24.45
CA MET A 22 4.68 -21.48 23.77
C MET A 22 4.79 -21.63 22.25
N TRP A 23 6.02 -21.66 21.71
CA TRP A 23 6.30 -21.85 20.29
C TRP A 23 5.71 -23.14 19.76
N ALA A 24 5.86 -24.26 20.48
CA ALA A 24 5.34 -25.56 20.06
C ALA A 24 3.81 -25.54 19.96
N PHE A 25 3.11 -24.99 20.96
CA PHE A 25 1.65 -24.87 20.91
C PHE A 25 1.18 -23.96 19.77
N ALA A 26 1.83 -22.81 19.58
CA ALA A 26 1.53 -21.90 18.49
C ALA A 26 1.75 -22.57 17.11
N ARG A 27 2.87 -23.27 16.93
CA ARG A 27 3.23 -23.93 15.68
C ARG A 27 2.30 -25.07 15.31
N MET A 28 1.77 -25.80 16.30
CA MET A 28 0.81 -26.88 16.07
C MET A 28 -0.61 -26.37 15.78
N GLY A 29 -0.87 -25.05 15.87
CA GLY A 29 -2.23 -24.50 15.77
C GLY A 29 -3.14 -24.89 16.94
N HIS A 30 -2.58 -25.48 17.99
CA HIS A 30 -3.30 -25.81 19.22
C HIS A 30 -3.23 -24.62 20.17
N VAL A 31 -4.08 -23.63 19.94
CA VAL A 31 -4.18 -22.47 20.83
C VAL A 31 -4.74 -22.97 22.17
N ALA A 32 -3.94 -22.83 23.23
CA ALA A 32 -4.30 -23.20 24.60
C ALA A 32 -4.42 -21.91 25.43
N PRO A 33 -5.55 -21.16 25.37
CA PRO A 33 -5.64 -19.82 25.94
C PRO A 33 -5.25 -19.76 27.42
N ALA A 34 -5.67 -20.73 28.22
CA ALA A 34 -5.32 -20.80 29.64
C ALA A 34 -3.81 -20.97 29.90
N LEU A 35 -3.08 -21.67 29.02
CA LEU A 35 -1.62 -21.79 29.10
C LEU A 35 -0.95 -20.46 28.74
N PHE A 36 -1.42 -19.80 27.69
CA PHE A 36 -0.90 -18.50 27.25
C PHE A 36 -1.14 -17.39 28.27
N GLU A 37 -2.32 -17.35 28.89
CA GLU A 37 -2.62 -16.43 29.99
C GLU A 37 -1.72 -16.67 31.20
N ALA A 38 -1.56 -17.92 31.62
CA ALA A 38 -0.68 -18.25 32.74
C ALA A 38 0.79 -17.91 32.44
N ALA A 39 1.24 -18.18 31.21
CA ALA A 39 2.57 -17.80 30.75
C ALA A 39 2.74 -16.29 30.74
N ALA A 40 1.76 -15.52 30.24
CA ALA A 40 1.81 -14.05 30.23
C ALA A 40 2.01 -13.49 31.65
N HIS A 41 1.29 -14.00 32.65
CA HIS A 41 1.47 -13.60 34.04
C HIS A 41 2.87 -13.94 34.58
N ALA A 42 3.38 -15.14 34.28
CA ALA A 42 4.71 -15.56 34.71
C ALA A 42 5.86 -14.81 34.00
N ILE A 43 5.66 -14.41 32.74
CA ILE A 43 6.64 -13.69 31.92
C ILE A 43 6.78 -12.25 32.40
N VAL A 44 5.68 -11.54 32.67
CA VAL A 44 5.71 -10.12 33.03
C VAL A 44 6.55 -9.86 34.29
N SER A 45 6.51 -10.76 35.28
CA SER A 45 7.30 -10.62 36.52
C SER A 45 8.79 -10.94 36.36
N ARG A 46 9.17 -11.60 35.26
CA ARG A 46 10.54 -12.09 34.99
C ARG A 46 11.08 -11.59 33.65
N ILE A 47 10.50 -10.51 33.11
CA ILE A 47 10.75 -10.10 31.72
C ILE A 47 12.23 -9.80 31.45
N ASP A 48 12.96 -9.31 32.45
CA ASP A 48 14.38 -8.99 32.33
C ASP A 48 15.28 -10.22 32.14
N GLU A 49 14.78 -11.42 32.45
CA GLU A 49 15.44 -12.69 32.14
C GLU A 49 15.25 -13.12 30.67
N TYR A 50 14.29 -12.55 29.95
CA TYR A 50 14.03 -12.85 28.54
C TYR A 50 14.89 -11.95 27.65
N GLU A 51 15.93 -12.53 27.07
CA GLU A 51 16.87 -11.83 26.17
C GLU A 51 16.95 -12.48 24.79
N GLY A 52 17.32 -11.70 23.77
CA GLY A 52 17.63 -12.16 22.42
C GLY A 52 16.65 -13.18 21.86
N GLN A 53 17.12 -14.40 21.65
CA GLN A 53 16.32 -15.49 21.10
C GLN A 53 15.14 -15.89 21.99
N SER A 54 15.30 -15.88 23.32
CA SER A 54 14.21 -16.28 24.21
C SER A 54 13.05 -15.26 24.19
N ALA A 55 13.35 -13.96 24.17
CA ALA A 55 12.35 -12.90 24.06
C ALA A 55 11.67 -12.89 22.69
N SER A 56 12.44 -12.97 21.60
CA SER A 56 11.90 -12.99 20.23
C SER A 56 11.05 -14.23 19.94
N THR A 57 11.45 -15.42 20.40
CA THR A 57 10.66 -16.65 20.28
C THR A 57 9.36 -16.58 21.08
N MET A 58 9.42 -16.02 22.30
CA MET A 58 8.23 -15.80 23.12
C MET A 58 7.24 -14.86 22.42
N LEU A 59 7.68 -13.69 21.96
CA LEU A 59 6.83 -12.73 21.25
C LEU A 59 6.23 -13.33 19.97
N TRP A 60 7.04 -14.07 19.20
CA TRP A 60 6.59 -14.79 18.01
C TRP A 60 5.49 -15.81 18.35
N ALA A 61 5.62 -16.53 19.47
CA ALA A 61 4.64 -17.54 19.88
C ALA A 61 3.30 -16.91 20.24
N PHE A 62 3.29 -15.80 21.00
CA PHE A 62 2.07 -15.04 21.30
C PHE A 62 1.39 -14.52 20.03
N ALA A 63 2.18 -13.94 19.12
CA ALA A 63 1.68 -13.43 17.85
C ALA A 63 1.09 -14.54 16.97
N THR A 64 1.82 -15.66 16.80
CA THR A 64 1.38 -16.79 15.96
C THR A 64 0.15 -17.49 16.51
N ALA A 65 0.01 -17.58 17.84
CA ALA A 65 -1.17 -18.14 18.48
C ALA A 65 -2.39 -17.19 18.43
N ASN A 66 -2.23 -15.97 17.89
CA ASN A 66 -3.22 -14.90 17.90
C ASN A 66 -3.79 -14.66 19.31
N HIS A 67 -2.93 -14.71 20.32
CA HIS A 67 -3.31 -14.50 21.72
C HIS A 67 -2.93 -13.09 22.17
N PRO A 68 -3.90 -12.21 22.45
CA PRO A 68 -3.61 -10.82 22.84
C PRO A 68 -2.90 -10.75 24.19
N ALA A 69 -1.65 -10.28 24.22
CA ALA A 69 -0.88 -10.14 25.46
C ALA A 69 -0.18 -8.76 25.55
N PRO A 70 -0.92 -7.63 25.49
CA PRO A 70 -0.32 -6.29 25.40
C PRO A 70 0.67 -6.00 26.52
N ARG A 71 0.41 -6.46 27.75
CA ARG A 71 1.32 -6.31 28.90
C ARG A 71 2.67 -6.99 28.69
N VAL A 72 2.70 -8.15 28.02
CA VAL A 72 3.93 -8.88 27.69
C VAL A 72 4.72 -8.10 26.65
N PHE A 73 4.07 -7.62 25.59
CA PHE A 73 4.71 -6.83 24.53
C PHE A 73 5.28 -5.50 25.07
N ASP A 74 4.53 -4.78 25.91
CA ASP A 74 4.98 -3.53 26.53
C ASP A 74 6.16 -3.76 27.48
N ALA A 75 6.10 -4.82 28.29
CA ALA A 75 7.19 -5.19 29.20
C ALA A 75 8.45 -5.61 28.44
N ALA A 76 8.30 -6.45 27.41
CA ALA A 76 9.40 -6.90 26.56
C ALA A 76 10.05 -5.69 25.87
N ALA A 77 9.24 -4.78 25.35
CA ALA A 77 9.77 -3.60 24.69
C ALA A 77 10.60 -2.71 25.62
N ARG A 78 10.13 -2.46 26.86
CA ARG A 78 10.91 -1.71 27.86
C ARG A 78 12.23 -2.39 28.17
N SER A 79 12.22 -3.71 28.37
CA SER A 79 13.42 -4.48 28.73
C SER A 79 14.43 -4.60 27.59
N LEU A 80 13.95 -4.77 26.35
CA LEU A 80 14.78 -4.98 25.16
C LEU A 80 15.35 -3.68 24.57
N THR A 81 14.66 -2.55 24.70
CA THR A 81 15.12 -1.24 24.15
C THR A 81 16.59 -0.92 24.48
N PRO A 82 17.05 -0.99 25.74
CA PRO A 82 18.45 -0.71 26.06
C PRO A 82 19.45 -1.76 25.57
N ARG A 83 18.98 -2.92 25.07
CA ARG A 83 19.81 -4.07 24.67
C ARG A 83 19.74 -4.34 23.16
N LEU A 84 19.07 -3.50 22.36
CA LEU A 84 18.88 -3.73 20.93
C LEU A 84 20.18 -3.96 20.15
N ALA A 85 21.24 -3.21 20.49
CA ALA A 85 22.55 -3.32 19.86
C ALA A 85 23.19 -4.72 20.03
N SER A 86 22.88 -5.46 21.10
CA SER A 86 23.42 -6.80 21.34
C SER A 86 22.57 -7.91 20.71
N LEU A 87 21.38 -7.60 20.21
CA LEU A 87 20.49 -8.59 19.61
C LEU A 87 20.98 -8.98 18.21
N GLN A 88 20.83 -10.26 17.88
CA GLN A 88 21.13 -10.77 16.54
C GLN A 88 20.07 -10.34 15.51
N PRO A 89 20.41 -10.26 14.21
CA PRO A 89 19.46 -9.90 13.14
C PRO A 89 18.16 -10.74 13.17
N GLN A 90 18.30 -12.03 13.46
CA GLN A 90 17.18 -12.94 13.67
C GLN A 90 16.18 -12.41 14.71
N SER A 91 16.66 -12.04 15.90
CA SER A 91 15.81 -11.54 16.97
C SER A 91 15.17 -10.21 16.60
N LEU A 92 15.89 -9.30 15.95
CA LEU A 92 15.35 -8.01 15.49
C LEU A 92 14.18 -8.22 14.51
N SER A 93 14.38 -9.04 13.47
CA SER A 93 13.32 -9.32 12.48
C SER A 93 12.11 -10.02 13.09
N MET A 94 12.32 -10.98 14.01
CA MET A 94 11.24 -11.69 14.70
C MET A 94 10.44 -10.80 15.64
N ILE A 95 11.08 -9.87 16.35
CA ILE A 95 10.39 -8.89 17.21
C ILE A 95 9.49 -7.99 16.33
N VAL A 96 10.03 -7.43 15.23
CA VAL A 96 9.24 -6.59 14.32
C VAL A 96 8.05 -7.37 13.74
N TRP A 97 8.28 -8.60 13.28
CA TRP A 97 7.21 -9.47 12.77
C TRP A 97 6.14 -9.73 13.82
N ALA A 98 6.52 -10.00 15.08
CA ALA A 98 5.57 -10.27 16.15
C ALA A 98 4.70 -9.04 16.44
N PHE A 99 5.32 -7.85 16.59
CA PHE A 99 4.61 -6.58 16.81
C PHE A 99 3.67 -6.24 15.65
N ALA A 100 4.11 -6.45 14.41
CA ALA A 100 3.30 -6.27 13.21
C ALA A 100 2.08 -7.19 13.21
N THR A 101 2.28 -8.47 13.51
CA THR A 101 1.23 -9.49 13.47
C THR A 101 0.12 -9.24 14.49
N VAL A 102 0.45 -8.75 15.70
CA VAL A 102 -0.56 -8.42 16.72
C VAL A 102 -1.15 -7.02 16.57
N GLY A 103 -0.67 -6.21 15.62
CA GLY A 103 -1.11 -4.83 15.42
C GLY A 103 -0.76 -3.89 16.59
N HIS A 104 0.28 -4.21 17.38
CA HIS A 104 0.68 -3.42 18.56
C HIS A 104 1.57 -2.25 18.13
N ALA A 105 0.97 -1.26 17.48
CA ALA A 105 1.63 -0.09 16.89
C ALA A 105 0.82 1.20 17.07
N PRO A 106 1.46 2.39 17.06
CA PRO A 106 2.90 2.62 17.03
C PRO A 106 3.54 2.37 18.40
N HIS A 107 4.58 1.54 18.46
CA HIS A 107 5.34 1.29 19.70
C HIS A 107 6.75 1.91 19.60
N PRO A 108 7.22 2.70 20.59
CA PRO A 108 8.53 3.39 20.54
C PRO A 108 9.76 2.48 20.32
N LEU A 109 9.60 1.18 20.56
CA LEU A 109 10.60 0.16 20.27
C LEU A 109 10.94 0.08 18.78
N ILE A 110 9.95 0.23 17.88
CA ILE A 110 10.15 -0.06 16.46
C ILE A 110 11.10 0.94 15.79
N PRO A 111 11.01 2.26 16.04
CA PRO A 111 12.00 3.21 15.52
C PRO A 111 13.40 2.97 16.07
N ALA A 112 13.52 2.65 17.37
CA ALA A 112 14.81 2.28 17.96
C ALA A 112 15.40 1.02 17.30
N LEU A 113 14.57 0.01 17.04
CA LEU A 113 14.97 -1.20 16.34
C LEU A 113 15.38 -0.90 14.90
N ALA A 114 14.63 -0.06 14.19
CA ALA A 114 14.97 0.36 12.84
C ALA A 114 16.33 1.07 12.76
N LYS A 115 16.61 1.96 13.72
CA LYS A 115 17.91 2.62 13.87
C LYS A 115 19.06 1.64 14.02
N GLU A 116 18.88 0.61 14.84
CA GLU A 116 19.90 -0.43 15.06
C GLU A 116 20.02 -1.39 13.86
N ALA A 117 18.93 -1.70 13.17
CA ALA A 117 18.91 -2.62 12.04
C ALA A 117 19.50 -2.00 10.76
N ALA A 118 19.29 -0.70 10.52
CA ALA A 118 19.73 -0.01 9.31
C ALA A 118 21.23 -0.18 8.98
N PRO A 119 22.19 0.08 9.89
CA PRO A 119 23.61 -0.11 9.60
C PRO A 119 24.02 -1.59 9.46
N ARG A 120 23.16 -2.52 9.90
CA ARG A 120 23.44 -3.97 9.94
C ARG A 120 22.66 -4.72 8.87
N ILE A 121 21.99 -4.05 7.94
CA ILE A 121 21.06 -4.68 6.99
C ILE A 121 21.73 -5.73 6.10
N ASP A 122 23.03 -5.57 5.82
CA ASP A 122 23.85 -6.54 5.09
C ASP A 122 24.17 -7.81 5.91
N ASP A 123 23.94 -7.83 7.23
CA ASP A 123 24.12 -9.01 8.10
C ASP A 123 22.86 -9.89 8.18
N PHE A 124 21.70 -9.38 7.74
CA PHE A 124 20.45 -10.14 7.73
C PHE A 124 20.47 -11.18 6.62
N SER A 125 20.10 -12.42 6.94
CA SER A 125 19.78 -13.43 5.94
C SER A 125 18.56 -13.00 5.12
N CYS A 126 18.34 -13.63 3.97
CA CYS A 126 17.19 -13.33 3.10
C CYS A 126 15.85 -13.45 3.83
N ALA A 127 15.65 -14.48 4.66
CA ALA A 127 14.39 -14.67 5.39
C ALA A 127 14.17 -13.56 6.44
N GLU A 128 15.22 -13.18 7.17
CA GLU A 128 15.15 -12.13 8.20
C GLU A 128 14.93 -10.75 7.58
N TYR A 129 15.60 -10.47 6.46
CA TYR A 129 15.41 -9.25 5.68
C TYR A 129 13.96 -9.11 5.20
N VAL A 130 13.40 -10.17 4.60
CA VAL A 130 12.00 -10.17 4.13
C VAL A 130 11.02 -9.97 5.29
N ASN A 131 11.24 -10.65 6.42
CA ASN A 131 10.38 -10.51 7.60
C ASN A 131 10.44 -9.09 8.18
N LEU A 132 11.63 -8.49 8.21
CA LEU A 132 11.83 -7.11 8.67
C LEU A 132 11.07 -6.14 7.77
N MET A 133 11.21 -6.24 6.44
CA MET A 133 10.51 -5.37 5.48
C MET A 133 9.00 -5.53 5.55
N TRP A 134 8.51 -6.77 5.60
CA TRP A 134 7.08 -7.05 5.74
C TRP A 134 6.51 -6.46 7.01
N GLY A 135 7.19 -6.64 8.15
CA GLY A 135 6.71 -6.12 9.43
C GLY A 135 6.73 -4.59 9.48
N MET A 136 7.75 -3.94 8.92
CA MET A 136 7.78 -2.48 8.79
C MET A 136 6.62 -1.96 7.93
N ALA A 137 6.28 -2.66 6.84
CA ALA A 137 5.17 -2.27 5.97
C ALA A 137 3.79 -2.37 6.63
N ILE A 138 3.59 -3.37 7.50
CA ILE A 138 2.37 -3.50 8.31
C ILE A 138 2.28 -2.40 9.36
N LEU A 139 3.40 -2.11 10.05
CA LEU A 139 3.45 -1.16 11.16
C LEU A 139 3.40 0.30 10.69
N TYR A 140 3.91 0.60 9.50
CA TYR A 140 4.00 1.95 8.93
C TYR A 140 3.50 1.99 7.47
N PRO A 141 2.20 1.81 7.23
CA PRO A 141 1.64 1.79 5.88
C PRO A 141 1.64 3.17 5.18
N SER A 142 1.71 4.29 5.92
CA SER A 142 1.78 5.66 5.37
C SER A 142 3.05 6.40 5.81
N CYS A 143 3.56 7.28 4.96
CA CYS A 143 4.70 8.17 5.24
C CYS A 143 4.40 9.25 6.28
N ASP A 144 3.14 9.67 6.45
CA ASP A 144 2.78 10.86 7.24
C ASP A 144 3.19 10.78 8.72
N PHE A 145 3.31 9.55 9.23
CA PHE A 145 3.71 9.27 10.62
C PHE A 145 4.91 8.33 10.70
N MET A 146 5.66 8.18 9.61
CA MET A 146 6.81 7.29 9.56
C MET A 146 8.01 7.95 10.25
N PRO A 147 8.58 7.33 11.30
CA PRO A 147 9.76 7.86 11.96
C PRO A 147 10.98 7.83 11.04
N THR A 148 11.86 8.81 11.17
CA THR A 148 13.07 8.96 10.34
C THR A 148 13.93 7.70 10.34
N GLU A 149 13.99 7.00 11.47
CA GLU A 149 14.72 5.75 11.63
C GLU A 149 14.16 4.63 10.74
N VAL A 150 12.82 4.56 10.61
CA VAL A 150 12.14 3.59 9.76
C VAL A 150 12.38 3.92 8.29
N ALA A 151 12.28 5.20 7.91
CA ALA A 151 12.60 5.64 6.55
C ALA A 151 14.06 5.33 6.18
N THR A 152 15.00 5.60 7.11
CA THR A 152 16.44 5.29 6.94
C THR A 152 16.68 3.79 6.74
N LEU A 153 15.98 2.94 7.50
CA LEU A 153 16.04 1.50 7.32
C LEU A 153 15.50 1.08 5.94
N LEU A 154 14.38 1.65 5.49
CA LEU A 154 13.80 1.33 4.18
C LEU A 154 14.74 1.75 3.03
N ASP A 155 15.38 2.91 3.14
CA ASP A 155 16.40 3.36 2.20
C ASP A 155 17.61 2.41 2.19
N ALA A 156 18.15 2.08 3.37
CA ALA A 156 19.26 1.13 3.47
C ALA A 156 18.89 -0.24 2.88
N ALA A 157 17.69 -0.74 3.20
CA ALA A 157 17.17 -1.99 2.66
C ALA A 157 17.01 -1.96 1.14
N ALA A 158 16.60 -0.83 0.56
CA ALA A 158 16.50 -0.65 -0.88
C ALA A 158 17.87 -0.74 -1.56
N THR A 159 18.95 -0.26 -0.94
CA THR A 159 20.30 -0.33 -1.53
C THR A 159 20.89 -1.74 -1.59
N VAL A 160 20.49 -2.62 -0.67
CA VAL A 160 21.06 -3.99 -0.57
C VAL A 160 20.17 -5.06 -1.19
N VAL A 161 18.94 -4.72 -1.58
CA VAL A 161 17.94 -5.68 -2.06
C VAL A 161 18.46 -6.53 -3.22
N ARG A 162 19.18 -5.93 -4.17
CA ARG A 162 19.75 -6.59 -5.35
C ARG A 162 20.66 -7.77 -4.97
N LYS A 163 21.43 -7.63 -3.89
CA LYS A 163 22.33 -8.69 -3.40
C LYS A 163 21.56 -9.92 -2.87
N ARG A 164 20.27 -9.75 -2.56
CA ARG A 164 19.41 -10.77 -1.93
C ARG A 164 18.48 -11.47 -2.91
N LEU A 165 18.14 -10.84 -4.04
CA LEU A 165 17.14 -11.35 -4.98
C LEU A 165 17.43 -12.78 -5.49
N GLY A 166 18.70 -13.14 -5.67
CA GLY A 166 19.11 -14.47 -6.15
C GLY A 166 18.78 -15.61 -5.19
N GLU A 167 18.66 -15.33 -3.89
CA GLU A 167 18.41 -16.32 -2.84
C GLU A 167 16.93 -16.39 -2.42
N LEU A 168 16.09 -15.49 -2.95
CA LEU A 168 14.68 -15.44 -2.57
C LEU A 168 13.91 -16.65 -3.11
N THR A 169 13.03 -17.18 -2.26
CA THR A 169 11.97 -18.10 -2.68
C THR A 169 10.83 -17.31 -3.36
N PRO A 170 9.93 -17.97 -4.11
CA PRO A 170 8.74 -17.31 -4.66
C PRO A 170 7.94 -16.52 -3.60
N GLN A 171 7.74 -17.11 -2.42
CA GLN A 171 7.09 -16.43 -1.30
C GLN A 171 7.89 -15.21 -0.80
N GLY A 172 9.23 -15.32 -0.78
CA GLY A 172 10.12 -14.20 -0.43
C GLY A 172 9.94 -13.00 -1.36
N PHE A 173 9.88 -13.25 -2.68
CA PHE A 173 9.57 -12.20 -3.65
C PHE A 173 8.20 -11.58 -3.43
N CYS A 174 7.16 -12.39 -3.20
CA CYS A 174 5.80 -11.89 -2.95
C CYS A 174 5.74 -11.00 -1.71
N ASN A 175 6.31 -11.46 -0.59
CA ASN A 175 6.32 -10.69 0.66
C ASN A 175 7.07 -9.36 0.49
N LEU A 176 8.18 -9.38 -0.25
CA LEU A 176 8.98 -8.19 -0.48
C LEU A 176 8.30 -7.20 -1.42
N ALA A 177 7.75 -7.68 -2.54
CA ALA A 177 6.95 -6.87 -3.46
C ALA A 177 5.73 -6.29 -2.74
N TRP A 178 5.05 -7.08 -1.91
CA TRP A 178 3.93 -6.62 -1.10
C TRP A 178 4.36 -5.54 -0.11
N ALA A 179 5.46 -5.72 0.60
CA ALA A 179 5.96 -4.76 1.57
C ALA A 179 6.26 -3.40 0.90
N PHE A 180 7.06 -3.42 -0.18
CA PHE A 180 7.47 -2.22 -0.90
C PHE A 180 6.33 -1.55 -1.68
N SER A 181 5.33 -2.31 -2.15
CA SER A 181 4.13 -1.73 -2.79
C SER A 181 3.10 -1.19 -1.79
N SER A 182 3.15 -1.62 -0.52
CA SER A 182 2.19 -1.22 0.49
C SER A 182 2.59 0.06 1.21
N VAL A 183 3.88 0.22 1.52
CA VAL A 183 4.41 1.42 2.16
C VAL A 183 4.28 2.59 1.20
N ASN A 184 3.53 3.65 1.56
CA ASN A 184 3.43 4.87 0.77
C ASN A 184 4.72 5.72 0.87
N TYR A 185 5.83 5.21 0.33
CA TYR A 185 7.15 5.87 0.30
C TYR A 185 7.70 5.85 -1.13
N LEU A 186 8.61 6.78 -1.47
CA LEU A 186 9.06 7.05 -2.86
C LEU A 186 10.19 6.13 -3.35
N THR A 187 11.12 5.75 -2.47
CA THR A 187 12.23 4.82 -2.76
C THR A 187 11.84 3.41 -3.31
N PRO A 188 10.65 2.82 -3.05
CA PRO A 188 10.27 1.48 -3.48
C PRO A 188 10.19 1.19 -4.99
N ARG A 189 10.07 2.18 -5.90
CA ARG A 189 9.85 1.85 -7.34
C ARG A 189 11.04 1.16 -7.99
N ALA A 190 12.26 1.64 -7.76
CA ALA A 190 13.46 1.00 -8.31
C ALA A 190 13.59 -0.43 -7.77
N VAL A 191 13.34 -0.62 -6.47
CA VAL A 191 13.34 -1.94 -5.82
C VAL A 191 12.31 -2.87 -6.43
N LEU A 192 11.09 -2.39 -6.65
CA LEU A 192 10.04 -3.22 -7.24
C LEU A 192 10.33 -3.56 -8.71
N ASN A 193 10.96 -2.67 -9.47
CA ASN A 193 11.47 -2.99 -10.82
C ASN A 193 12.55 -4.07 -10.77
N GLU A 194 13.51 -3.98 -9.84
CA GLU A 194 14.53 -5.02 -9.65
C GLU A 194 13.89 -6.37 -9.26
N ILE A 195 12.85 -6.36 -8.41
CA ILE A 195 12.07 -7.56 -8.09
C ILE A 195 11.37 -8.10 -9.33
N ALA A 196 10.73 -7.25 -10.14
CA ALA A 196 10.08 -7.69 -11.39
C ALA A 196 11.09 -8.33 -12.35
N GLU A 197 12.24 -7.69 -12.58
CA GLU A 197 13.31 -8.21 -13.42
C GLU A 197 13.86 -9.56 -12.92
N ALA A 198 14.11 -9.69 -11.61
CA ALA A 198 14.63 -10.93 -11.03
C ALA A 198 13.61 -12.07 -11.02
N THR A 199 12.31 -11.76 -11.02
CA THR A 199 11.24 -12.78 -11.04
C THR A 199 10.93 -13.28 -12.43
N LEU A 200 11.07 -12.46 -13.48
CA LEU A 200 10.80 -12.84 -14.89
C LEU A 200 11.34 -14.23 -15.30
N PRO A 201 12.63 -14.57 -15.09
CA PRO A 201 13.15 -15.88 -15.49
C PRO A 201 12.68 -17.04 -14.58
N ARG A 202 12.08 -16.74 -13.44
CA ARG A 202 11.72 -17.69 -12.38
C ARG A 202 10.22 -17.87 -12.19
N LEU A 203 9.37 -17.19 -12.96
CA LEU A 203 7.90 -17.25 -12.80
C LEU A 203 7.32 -18.67 -12.89
N SER A 204 8.00 -19.62 -13.53
CA SER A 204 7.61 -21.03 -13.54
C SER A 204 7.76 -21.74 -12.20
N GLU A 205 8.56 -21.20 -11.26
CA GLU A 205 8.72 -21.69 -9.89
C GLU A 205 7.54 -21.25 -8.99
N PHE A 206 6.74 -20.28 -9.42
CA PHE A 206 5.68 -19.68 -8.61
C PHE A 206 4.42 -20.55 -8.67
N ASN A 207 3.79 -20.72 -7.51
CA ASN A 207 2.46 -21.31 -7.43
C ASN A 207 1.38 -20.24 -7.70
N GLU A 208 0.12 -20.69 -7.75
CA GLU A 208 -1.04 -19.84 -8.00
C GLU A 208 -1.16 -18.66 -7.02
N GLN A 209 -0.93 -18.90 -5.72
CA GLN A 209 -1.03 -17.86 -4.71
C GLN A 209 0.07 -16.80 -4.88
N SER A 210 1.31 -17.24 -5.10
CA SER A 210 2.45 -16.35 -5.29
C SER A 210 2.31 -15.50 -6.56
N LEU A 211 1.79 -16.07 -7.66
CA LEU A 211 1.50 -15.31 -8.88
C LEU A 211 0.44 -14.22 -8.66
N SER A 212 -0.66 -14.53 -7.98
CA SER A 212 -1.70 -13.53 -7.67
C SER A 212 -1.15 -12.39 -6.82
N VAL A 213 -0.42 -12.69 -5.75
CA VAL A 213 0.12 -11.67 -4.83
C VAL A 213 1.17 -10.80 -5.52
N LEU A 214 2.11 -11.41 -6.25
CA LEU A 214 3.15 -10.67 -6.96
C LEU A 214 2.52 -9.70 -7.97
N THR A 215 1.58 -10.17 -8.78
CA THR A 215 0.89 -9.36 -9.80
C THR A 215 0.10 -8.23 -9.15
N LEU A 216 -0.62 -8.50 -8.06
CA LEU A 216 -1.34 -7.48 -7.31
C LEU A 216 -0.40 -6.39 -6.81
N SER A 217 0.73 -6.75 -6.22
CA SER A 217 1.72 -5.80 -5.70
C SER A 217 2.26 -4.90 -6.79
N MET A 218 2.63 -5.46 -7.95
CA MET A 218 3.15 -4.69 -9.08
C MET A 218 2.09 -3.77 -9.68
N SER A 219 0.86 -4.26 -9.88
CA SER A 219 -0.23 -3.44 -10.43
C SER A 219 -0.64 -2.32 -9.47
N ARG A 220 -0.70 -2.59 -8.16
CA ARG A 220 -0.99 -1.55 -7.15
C ARG A 220 0.04 -0.44 -7.15
N ALA A 221 1.32 -0.80 -7.28
CA ALA A 221 2.42 0.16 -7.36
C ALA A 221 2.54 0.87 -8.72
N GLY A 222 1.73 0.50 -9.73
CA GLY A 222 1.74 1.12 -11.06
C GLY A 222 3.06 0.87 -11.81
N ILE A 223 3.58 -0.36 -11.76
CA ILE A 223 4.85 -0.80 -12.38
C ILE A 223 4.71 -2.16 -13.09
N ALA A 224 3.48 -2.65 -13.25
CA ALA A 224 3.25 -3.92 -13.92
C ALA A 224 3.46 -3.73 -15.43
N GLU A 225 4.71 -3.80 -15.87
CA GLU A 225 5.11 -3.63 -17.27
C GLU A 225 4.52 -4.74 -18.17
N PRO A 226 4.23 -4.46 -19.46
CA PRO A 226 3.62 -5.43 -20.36
C PRO A 226 4.35 -6.78 -20.43
N ALA A 227 5.69 -6.76 -20.48
CA ALA A 227 6.49 -7.98 -20.54
C ALA A 227 6.35 -8.87 -19.29
N PHE A 228 6.22 -8.24 -18.12
CA PHE A 228 5.96 -8.94 -16.86
C PHE A 228 4.57 -9.56 -16.85
N LEU A 229 3.55 -8.80 -17.25
CA LEU A 229 2.16 -9.29 -17.31
C LEU A 229 1.98 -10.41 -18.33
N ASP A 230 2.65 -10.34 -19.48
CA ASP A 230 2.69 -11.42 -20.46
C ASP A 230 3.32 -12.70 -19.90
N ALA A 231 4.39 -12.56 -19.12
CA ALA A 231 5.05 -13.71 -18.49
C ALA A 231 4.20 -14.32 -17.38
N VAL A 232 3.57 -13.49 -16.54
CA VAL A 232 2.58 -13.92 -15.54
C VAL A 232 1.42 -14.65 -16.21
N SER A 233 0.89 -14.10 -17.29
CA SER A 233 -0.21 -14.71 -18.05
C SER A 233 0.15 -16.13 -18.50
N ARG A 234 1.33 -16.30 -19.13
CA ARG A 234 1.83 -17.62 -19.54
C ARG A 234 1.99 -18.60 -18.36
N ALA A 235 2.50 -18.13 -17.22
CA ALA A 235 2.68 -18.95 -16.02
C ALA A 235 1.35 -19.32 -15.33
N ALA A 236 0.35 -18.43 -15.39
CA ALA A 236 -0.94 -18.62 -14.73
C ALA A 236 -1.88 -19.56 -15.51
N VAL A 237 -1.81 -19.59 -16.85
CA VAL A 237 -2.65 -20.46 -17.70
C VAL A 237 -2.66 -21.94 -17.25
N PRO A 238 -1.51 -22.63 -17.07
CA PRO A 238 -1.52 -24.03 -16.63
C PRO A 238 -1.99 -24.22 -15.18
N LEU A 239 -2.03 -23.15 -14.37
CA LEU A 239 -2.44 -23.18 -12.97
C LEU A 239 -3.89 -22.76 -12.75
N MET A 240 -4.65 -22.42 -13.81
CA MET A 240 -6.03 -21.89 -13.77
C MET A 240 -6.95 -22.63 -12.78
N GLN A 241 -6.88 -23.96 -12.73
CA GLN A 241 -7.73 -24.79 -11.87
C GLN A 241 -7.26 -24.87 -10.41
N LYS A 242 -6.01 -24.49 -10.11
CA LYS A 242 -5.45 -24.48 -8.76
C LYS A 242 -5.74 -23.18 -8.02
N PHE A 243 -5.95 -22.08 -8.74
CA PHE A 243 -6.25 -20.80 -8.11
C PHE A 243 -7.50 -20.88 -7.24
N THR A 244 -7.39 -20.24 -6.08
CA THR A 244 -8.54 -19.83 -5.28
C THR A 244 -9.35 -18.79 -6.04
N ASP A 245 -10.61 -18.64 -5.66
CA ASP A 245 -11.51 -17.71 -6.33
C ASP A 245 -11.05 -16.26 -6.14
N ASP A 246 -10.64 -15.87 -4.92
CA ASP A 246 -9.99 -14.57 -4.66
C ASP A 246 -8.70 -14.40 -5.47
N GLY A 247 -7.91 -15.46 -5.65
CA GLY A 247 -6.69 -15.42 -6.45
C GLY A 247 -6.96 -15.07 -7.92
N LEU A 248 -8.01 -15.66 -8.52
CA LEU A 248 -8.45 -15.34 -9.88
C LEU A 248 -9.01 -13.92 -9.99
N CYS A 249 -9.85 -13.51 -9.03
CA CYS A 249 -10.40 -12.15 -8.98
C CYS A 249 -9.30 -11.10 -8.85
N THR A 250 -8.28 -11.41 -8.05
CA THR A 250 -7.09 -10.57 -7.86
C THR A 250 -6.27 -10.45 -9.14
N LEU A 251 -6.05 -11.54 -9.89
CA LEU A 251 -5.38 -11.46 -11.18
C LEU A 251 -6.18 -10.62 -12.18
N ALA A 252 -7.48 -10.90 -12.34
CA ALA A 252 -8.35 -10.16 -13.25
C ALA A 252 -8.33 -8.64 -12.97
N TRP A 253 -8.43 -8.28 -11.69
CA TRP A 253 -8.31 -6.88 -11.26
C TRP A 253 -6.94 -6.29 -11.54
N ALA A 254 -5.85 -7.03 -11.26
CA ALA A 254 -4.49 -6.52 -11.43
C ALA A 254 -4.16 -6.23 -12.91
N PHE A 255 -4.63 -7.07 -13.85
CA PHE A 255 -4.50 -6.82 -15.28
C PHE A 255 -5.39 -5.65 -15.75
N ALA A 256 -6.61 -5.55 -15.22
CA ALA A 256 -7.48 -4.40 -15.50
C ALA A 256 -6.86 -3.08 -15.00
N ALA A 257 -6.29 -3.06 -13.80
CA ALA A 257 -5.62 -1.90 -13.23
C ALA A 257 -4.38 -1.48 -14.03
N ALA A 258 -3.67 -2.43 -14.63
CA ALA A 258 -2.53 -2.19 -15.50
C ALA A 258 -2.90 -1.95 -16.99
N ASP A 259 -4.19 -2.00 -17.33
CA ASP A 259 -4.71 -1.91 -18.72
C ASP A 259 -4.11 -2.91 -19.71
N HIS A 260 -3.80 -4.12 -19.26
CA HIS A 260 -3.09 -5.10 -20.08
C HIS A 260 -3.98 -6.28 -20.49
N PRO A 261 -4.31 -6.48 -21.77
CA PRO A 261 -5.07 -7.63 -22.23
C PRO A 261 -4.25 -8.92 -22.16
N ALA A 262 -4.86 -9.98 -21.63
CA ALA A 262 -4.25 -11.32 -21.60
C ALA A 262 -5.25 -12.38 -22.09
N PRO A 263 -5.58 -12.42 -23.40
CA PRO A 263 -6.64 -13.28 -23.95
C PRO A 263 -6.34 -14.78 -23.79
N ALA A 264 -5.08 -15.18 -23.61
CA ALA A 264 -4.73 -16.55 -23.29
C ALA A 264 -5.20 -16.95 -21.88
N LEU A 265 -5.15 -16.03 -20.92
CA LEU A 265 -5.54 -16.24 -19.52
C LEU A 265 -7.03 -15.96 -19.32
N PHE A 266 -7.49 -14.80 -19.77
CA PHE A 266 -8.87 -14.32 -19.60
C PHE A 266 -9.71 -14.65 -20.84
N ASN A 267 -10.10 -15.93 -20.94
CA ASN A 267 -10.93 -16.43 -22.02
C ASN A 267 -12.22 -17.06 -21.49
N ARG A 268 -12.98 -17.73 -22.38
CA ARG A 268 -14.21 -18.43 -22.00
C ARG A 268 -14.03 -19.49 -20.92
N ALA A 269 -12.85 -20.10 -20.79
CA ALA A 269 -12.57 -21.06 -19.72
C ALA A 269 -12.46 -20.36 -18.36
N PHE A 270 -11.83 -19.17 -18.31
CA PHE A 270 -11.81 -18.32 -17.11
C PHE A 270 -13.23 -17.91 -16.70
N VAL A 271 -14.03 -17.40 -17.65
CA VAL A 271 -15.43 -17.02 -17.40
C VAL A 271 -16.23 -18.20 -16.85
N ARG A 272 -16.15 -19.37 -17.51
CA ARG A 272 -16.83 -20.59 -17.04
C ARG A 272 -16.39 -21.01 -15.65
N ARG A 273 -15.09 -20.91 -15.33
CA ARG A 273 -14.56 -21.24 -14.00
C ARG A 273 -15.20 -20.34 -12.94
N ILE A 274 -15.19 -19.02 -13.17
CA ILE A 274 -15.77 -18.01 -12.27
C ILE A 274 -17.29 -18.22 -12.10
N ASP A 275 -18.03 -18.42 -13.20
CA ASP A 275 -19.49 -18.65 -13.14
C ASP A 275 -19.84 -19.97 -12.42
N THR A 276 -19.06 -21.03 -12.62
CA THR A 276 -19.36 -22.36 -12.03
C THR A 276 -19.19 -22.37 -10.51
N ILE A 277 -18.26 -21.58 -9.97
CA ILE A 277 -18.04 -21.48 -8.52
C ILE A 277 -19.30 -20.94 -7.83
N GLY A 278 -19.97 -19.98 -8.45
CA GLY A 278 -21.08 -19.28 -7.83
C GLY A 278 -20.65 -18.58 -6.53
N MET A 279 -19.52 -17.86 -6.55
CA MET A 279 -18.86 -17.18 -5.40
C MET A 279 -19.86 -16.65 -4.37
N SER A 280 -19.63 -16.83 -3.06
CA SER A 280 -20.58 -16.37 -2.02
C SER A 280 -20.88 -14.86 -2.12
N THR A 281 -22.10 -14.45 -1.78
CA THR A 281 -22.47 -13.01 -1.67
C THR A 281 -21.67 -12.29 -0.60
N ASP A 282 -21.15 -13.03 0.38
CA ASP A 282 -20.39 -12.47 1.50
C ASP A 282 -18.93 -12.17 1.12
N ASP A 283 -18.46 -12.64 -0.04
CA ASP A 283 -17.12 -12.31 -0.57
C ASP A 283 -17.12 -10.96 -1.30
N ILE A 284 -17.42 -9.91 -0.52
CA ILE A 284 -17.57 -8.53 -1.03
C ILE A 284 -16.31 -8.09 -1.77
N GLY A 285 -15.13 -8.42 -1.25
CA GLY A 285 -13.85 -7.99 -1.80
C GLY A 285 -13.57 -8.58 -3.19
N SER A 286 -13.77 -9.89 -3.37
CA SER A 286 -13.52 -10.54 -4.65
C SER A 286 -14.58 -10.18 -5.69
N LEU A 287 -15.86 -10.07 -5.28
CA LEU A 287 -16.95 -9.62 -6.15
C LEU A 287 -16.75 -8.17 -6.63
N ALA A 288 -16.28 -7.28 -5.75
CA ALA A 288 -15.90 -5.91 -6.10
C ALA A 288 -14.78 -5.87 -7.16
N LYS A 289 -13.73 -6.68 -6.98
CA LYS A 289 -12.63 -6.82 -7.96
C LYS A 289 -13.14 -7.26 -9.33
N LEU A 290 -14.03 -8.27 -9.37
CA LEU A 290 -14.64 -8.76 -10.62
C LEU A 290 -15.52 -7.70 -11.28
N HIS A 291 -16.25 -6.89 -10.52
CA HIS A 291 -17.05 -5.81 -11.07
C HIS A 291 -16.18 -4.81 -11.84
N GLN A 292 -15.06 -4.37 -11.23
CA GLN A 292 -14.12 -3.45 -11.89
C GLN A 292 -13.48 -4.10 -13.13
N TYR A 293 -13.18 -5.40 -13.08
CA TYR A 293 -12.73 -6.15 -14.25
C TYR A 293 -13.78 -6.19 -15.37
N GLN A 294 -15.07 -6.38 -15.05
CA GLN A 294 -16.15 -6.35 -16.05
C GLN A 294 -16.33 -4.98 -16.68
N LEU A 295 -16.24 -3.90 -15.90
CA LEU A 295 -16.22 -2.54 -16.43
C LEU A 295 -15.06 -2.34 -17.41
N TRP A 296 -13.88 -2.88 -17.11
CA TRP A 296 -12.73 -2.83 -18.03
C TRP A 296 -12.93 -3.67 -19.29
N CYS A 297 -13.62 -4.81 -19.21
CA CYS A 297 -14.00 -5.57 -20.39
C CYS A 297 -14.97 -4.78 -21.28
N CYS A 298 -15.93 -4.06 -20.68
CA CYS A 298 -16.84 -3.16 -21.39
C CYS A 298 -16.10 -2.00 -22.06
N GLU A 299 -15.14 -1.38 -21.38
CA GLU A 299 -14.26 -0.33 -21.92
C GLU A 299 -13.62 -0.75 -23.26
N ARG A 300 -13.31 -2.03 -23.38
CA ARG A 300 -12.59 -2.63 -24.49
C ARG A 300 -13.48 -3.37 -25.48
N SER A 301 -14.80 -3.40 -25.23
CA SER A 301 -15.76 -4.20 -25.99
C SER A 301 -15.40 -5.70 -26.09
N ASP A 302 -14.79 -6.27 -25.03
CA ASP A 302 -14.41 -7.68 -25.01
C ASP A 302 -15.57 -8.59 -24.63
N GLN A 303 -16.23 -9.13 -25.65
CA GLN A 303 -17.38 -10.03 -25.48
C GLN A 303 -16.99 -11.43 -24.95
N ASN A 304 -15.71 -11.83 -25.03
CA ASN A 304 -15.30 -13.17 -24.61
C ASN A 304 -15.06 -13.27 -23.09
N ALA A 305 -15.02 -12.14 -22.41
CA ALA A 305 -14.75 -12.01 -20.98
C ALA A 305 -16.00 -11.72 -20.12
N SER A 306 -17.20 -11.68 -20.73
CA SER A 306 -18.44 -11.33 -20.01
C SER A 306 -18.92 -12.45 -19.09
N LEU A 307 -19.15 -12.11 -17.81
CA LEU A 307 -19.72 -13.02 -16.81
C LEU A 307 -21.23 -13.20 -17.00
N SER A 308 -21.81 -14.23 -16.37
CA SER A 308 -23.27 -14.39 -16.37
C SER A 308 -24.01 -13.18 -15.78
N PRO A 309 -25.22 -12.83 -16.27
CA PRO A 309 -25.98 -11.69 -15.74
C PRO A 309 -26.27 -11.77 -14.23
N ALA A 310 -26.50 -13.00 -13.73
CA ALA A 310 -26.71 -13.24 -12.31
C ALA A 310 -25.46 -12.90 -11.48
N LEU A 311 -24.27 -13.26 -11.96
CA LEU A 311 -23.03 -12.94 -11.27
C LEU A 311 -22.69 -11.44 -11.39
N GLN A 312 -22.93 -10.82 -12.55
CA GLN A 312 -22.75 -9.38 -12.72
C GLN A 312 -23.59 -8.57 -11.72
N ALA A 313 -24.86 -8.95 -11.51
CA ALA A 313 -25.73 -8.31 -10.53
C ALA A 313 -25.16 -8.39 -9.10
N ARG A 314 -24.56 -9.53 -8.74
CA ARG A 314 -23.95 -9.72 -7.42
C ARG A 314 -22.65 -8.93 -7.27
N CYS A 315 -21.85 -8.88 -8.34
CA CYS A 315 -20.61 -8.09 -8.37
C CYS A 315 -20.89 -6.60 -8.15
N ILE A 316 -21.90 -6.04 -8.84
CA ILE A 316 -22.24 -4.62 -8.67
C ILE A 316 -22.83 -4.32 -7.29
N ASP A 317 -23.66 -5.21 -6.73
CA ASP A 317 -24.22 -5.04 -5.39
C ASP A 317 -23.12 -5.07 -4.32
N ALA A 318 -22.18 -6.02 -4.42
CA ALA A 318 -21.01 -6.08 -3.55
C ALA A 318 -20.13 -4.84 -3.69
N PHE A 319 -19.89 -4.37 -4.91
CA PHE A 319 -19.10 -3.18 -5.15
C PHE A 319 -19.72 -1.94 -4.47
N LYS A 320 -21.03 -1.74 -4.62
CA LYS A 320 -21.79 -0.65 -3.96
C LYS A 320 -21.75 -0.73 -2.44
N GLN A 321 -21.65 -1.93 -1.85
CA GLN A 321 -21.49 -2.09 -0.41
C GLN A 321 -20.09 -1.70 0.05
N SER A 322 -19.06 -1.98 -0.76
CA SER A 322 -17.65 -1.71 -0.43
C SER A 322 -17.25 -0.23 -0.51
N THR A 323 -18.02 0.60 -1.23
CA THR A 323 -17.67 2.00 -1.52
C THR A 323 -18.21 3.02 -0.51
N LYS A 324 -18.92 2.59 0.54
CA LYS A 324 -19.36 3.49 1.61
C LYS A 324 -18.17 3.89 2.48
N ARG A 325 -17.80 5.17 2.44
CA ARG A 325 -16.78 5.74 3.33
C ARG A 325 -17.32 6.96 4.09
N PRO A 326 -16.86 7.18 5.33
CA PRO A 326 -17.14 8.42 6.03
C PRO A 326 -16.33 9.57 5.44
N THR A 327 -16.92 10.76 5.39
CA THR A 327 -16.27 12.00 4.94
C THR A 327 -15.03 12.28 5.78
N SER A 328 -13.88 12.45 5.12
CA SER A 328 -12.63 12.80 5.81
C SER A 328 -12.54 14.29 6.13
N SER A 329 -11.69 14.69 7.10
CA SER A 329 -11.44 16.10 7.39
C SER A 329 -10.85 16.85 6.19
N PHE A 330 -10.03 16.18 5.38
CA PHE A 330 -9.49 16.70 4.13
C PHE A 330 -10.59 16.98 3.12
N GLN A 331 -11.46 16.00 2.89
CA GLN A 331 -12.63 16.14 2.02
C GLN A 331 -13.52 17.30 2.46
N ALA A 332 -13.82 17.40 3.75
CA ALA A 332 -14.59 18.51 4.29
C ALA A 332 -13.95 19.91 4.04
N GLN A 333 -12.62 20.01 4.00
CA GLN A 333 -11.95 21.26 3.62
C GLN A 333 -12.18 21.58 2.14
N VAL A 334 -11.99 20.61 1.25
CA VAL A 334 -12.22 20.77 -0.19
C VAL A 334 -13.68 21.17 -0.47
N GLY A 335 -14.66 20.52 0.19
CA GLY A 335 -16.08 20.84 0.05
C GLY A 335 -16.43 22.27 0.47
N LYS A 336 -15.81 22.79 1.54
CA LYS A 336 -15.97 24.19 1.96
C LYS A 336 -15.43 25.16 0.91
N THR A 337 -14.26 24.87 0.36
CA THR A 337 -13.65 25.71 -0.69
C THR A 337 -14.48 25.68 -1.98
N LEU A 338 -15.01 24.52 -2.38
CA LEU A 338 -15.96 24.41 -3.50
C LEU A 338 -17.22 25.26 -3.27
N SER A 339 -17.76 25.26 -2.06
CA SER A 339 -18.92 26.08 -1.70
C SER A 339 -18.58 27.58 -1.74
N ALA A 340 -17.38 27.97 -1.32
CA ALA A 340 -16.90 29.35 -1.37
C ALA A 340 -16.71 29.85 -2.82
N LEU A 341 -16.43 28.95 -3.76
CA LEU A 341 -16.41 29.24 -5.21
C LEU A 341 -17.82 29.38 -5.83
N GLY A 342 -18.88 29.35 -5.02
CA GLY A 342 -20.27 29.53 -5.47
C GLY A 342 -20.93 28.27 -6.01
N THR A 343 -20.33 27.09 -5.80
CA THR A 343 -20.91 25.80 -6.20
C THR A 343 -21.83 25.23 -5.11
N THR A 344 -22.64 24.23 -5.48
CA THR A 344 -23.46 23.45 -4.54
C THR A 344 -23.00 21.99 -4.57
N PRO A 345 -21.91 21.65 -3.85
CA PRO A 345 -21.31 20.33 -3.94
C PRO A 345 -22.21 19.25 -3.32
N LYS A 346 -22.50 18.22 -4.10
CA LYS A 346 -23.17 17.00 -3.62
C LYS A 346 -22.11 16.00 -3.19
N GLU A 347 -22.13 15.62 -1.92
CA GLU A 347 -21.18 14.69 -1.32
C GLU A 347 -21.49 13.23 -1.63
N GLU A 348 -20.44 12.40 -1.70
CA GLU A 348 -20.51 10.93 -1.69
C GLU A 348 -21.55 10.37 -2.69
N VAL A 349 -21.47 10.84 -3.93
CA VAL A 349 -22.47 10.51 -4.95
C VAL A 349 -22.20 9.13 -5.52
N LEU A 350 -23.03 8.16 -5.11
CA LEU A 350 -23.04 6.81 -5.68
C LEU A 350 -23.59 6.82 -7.11
N LEU A 351 -22.81 6.26 -8.03
CA LEU A 351 -23.15 6.12 -9.44
C LEU A 351 -23.81 4.77 -9.74
N ASP A 352 -24.48 4.68 -10.89
CA ASP A 352 -25.07 3.41 -11.35
C ASP A 352 -24.03 2.32 -11.55
N SER A 353 -22.81 2.70 -11.96
CA SER A 353 -21.63 1.83 -12.07
C SER A 353 -21.12 1.32 -10.72
N GLY A 354 -21.64 1.84 -9.60
CA GLY A 354 -21.26 1.48 -8.23
C GLY A 354 -20.05 2.24 -7.67
N TYR A 355 -19.35 3.02 -8.50
CA TYR A 355 -18.36 3.99 -8.02
C TYR A 355 -19.03 5.10 -7.21
N THR A 356 -18.29 5.67 -6.27
CA THR A 356 -18.67 6.89 -5.56
C THR A 356 -17.73 8.02 -5.98
N LEU A 357 -18.28 9.20 -6.26
CA LEU A 357 -17.54 10.46 -6.41
C LEU A 357 -17.63 11.24 -5.09
N ASP A 358 -16.48 11.74 -4.59
CA ASP A 358 -16.45 12.45 -3.32
C ASP A 358 -17.31 13.72 -3.36
N TYR A 359 -17.24 14.44 -4.50
CA TYR A 359 -18.18 15.49 -4.82
C TYR A 359 -18.65 15.46 -6.28
N VAL A 360 -19.87 15.93 -6.49
CA VAL A 360 -20.39 16.31 -7.81
C VAL A 360 -20.87 17.76 -7.75
N ILE A 361 -20.36 18.57 -8.67
CA ILE A 361 -20.69 19.99 -8.78
C ILE A 361 -21.24 20.31 -10.18
N ASP A 362 -21.99 21.40 -10.27
CA ASP A 362 -22.20 22.11 -11.53
C ASP A 362 -21.19 23.26 -11.60
N TRP A 363 -20.36 23.27 -12.65
CA TRP A 363 -19.41 24.33 -12.91
C TRP A 363 -19.67 24.88 -14.31
N ASN A 364 -20.24 26.08 -14.39
CA ASN A 364 -20.59 26.74 -15.65
C ASN A 364 -21.47 25.88 -16.58
N GLY A 365 -22.44 25.13 -16.02
CA GLY A 365 -23.34 24.26 -16.78
C GLY A 365 -22.73 22.92 -17.20
N VAL A 366 -21.53 22.59 -16.71
CA VAL A 366 -20.89 21.29 -16.88
C VAL A 366 -20.91 20.56 -15.55
N ARG A 367 -21.40 19.32 -15.56
CA ARG A 367 -21.35 18.43 -14.39
C ARG A 367 -19.94 17.86 -14.25
N VAL A 368 -19.29 18.17 -13.13
CA VAL A 368 -17.91 17.76 -12.84
C VAL A 368 -17.90 16.90 -11.58
N GLY A 369 -17.19 15.77 -11.64
CA GLY A 369 -16.82 14.99 -10.46
C GLY A 369 -15.53 15.54 -9.86
N VAL A 370 -15.45 15.62 -8.54
CA VAL A 370 -14.22 15.99 -7.81
C VAL A 370 -13.86 14.82 -6.91
N GLU A 371 -12.64 14.32 -7.08
CA GLU A 371 -12.02 13.29 -6.23
C GLU A 371 -11.02 13.96 -5.30
N VAL A 372 -11.15 13.70 -4.01
CA VAL A 372 -10.26 14.17 -2.95
C VAL A 372 -9.33 13.04 -2.57
N ASP A 373 -8.19 12.98 -3.26
CA ASP A 373 -7.27 11.87 -3.16
C ASP A 373 -6.34 12.01 -1.94
N GLY A 374 -6.64 11.22 -0.91
CA GLY A 374 -5.78 11.09 0.28
C GLY A 374 -4.51 10.26 0.02
N PRO A 375 -3.59 10.17 1.01
CA PRO A 375 -2.32 9.44 0.88
C PRO A 375 -2.44 8.01 0.36
N GLN A 376 -3.50 7.30 0.75
CA GLN A 376 -3.78 5.93 0.33
C GLN A 376 -3.98 5.74 -1.18
N HIS A 377 -4.25 6.82 -1.93
CA HIS A 377 -4.44 6.83 -3.39
C HIS A 377 -3.13 6.91 -4.15
N PHE A 378 -2.01 7.16 -3.46
CA PHE A 378 -0.71 7.42 -4.06
C PHE A 378 0.36 6.47 -3.55
N GLN A 379 1.42 6.35 -4.33
CA GLN A 379 2.72 5.82 -3.97
C GLN A 379 3.70 6.99 -4.10
N GLY A 380 4.01 7.64 -2.98
CA GLY A 380 4.58 8.98 -2.99
C GLY A 380 3.60 9.99 -3.57
N ASN A 381 3.95 10.60 -4.71
CA ASN A 381 3.10 11.54 -5.45
C ASN A 381 2.45 10.93 -6.71
N ARG A 382 2.64 9.63 -6.97
CA ARG A 382 2.09 8.94 -8.16
C ARG A 382 0.85 8.15 -7.83
N ALA A 383 -0.18 8.23 -8.67
CA ALA A 383 -1.43 7.50 -8.46
C ALA A 383 -1.18 5.97 -8.45
N ARG A 384 -1.82 5.26 -7.52
CA ARG A 384 -1.82 3.79 -7.47
C ARG A 384 -2.67 3.20 -8.57
N GLY A 385 -2.45 1.91 -8.88
CA GLY A 385 -3.23 1.20 -9.89
C GLY A 385 -4.75 1.25 -9.67
N SER A 386 -5.21 1.25 -8.41
CA SER A 386 -6.64 1.41 -8.10
C SER A 386 -7.20 2.78 -8.46
N THR A 387 -6.40 3.83 -8.26
CA THR A 387 -6.76 5.22 -8.56
C THR A 387 -6.79 5.43 -10.07
N LEU A 388 -5.76 4.94 -10.77
CA LEU A 388 -5.69 4.97 -12.23
C LEU A 388 -6.84 4.19 -12.88
N LEU A 389 -7.16 3.00 -12.35
CA LEU A 389 -8.31 2.21 -12.77
C LEU A 389 -9.59 3.03 -12.64
N LYS A 390 -9.91 3.53 -11.44
CA LYS A 390 -11.10 4.35 -11.19
C LYS A 390 -11.21 5.54 -12.15
N GLN A 391 -10.12 6.29 -12.32
CA GLN A 391 -10.07 7.44 -13.24
C GLN A 391 -10.40 7.04 -14.68
N ARG A 392 -9.80 5.95 -15.20
CA ARG A 392 -10.08 5.44 -16.54
C ARG A 392 -11.53 5.01 -16.72
N GLN A 393 -12.08 4.27 -15.75
CA GLN A 393 -13.46 3.78 -15.86
C GLN A 393 -14.47 4.93 -15.79
N LEU A 394 -14.25 5.91 -14.91
CA LEU A 394 -15.09 7.11 -14.82
C LEU A 394 -15.05 7.92 -16.14
N ALA A 395 -13.87 8.08 -16.72
CA ALA A 395 -13.72 8.73 -18.03
C ALA A 395 -14.48 7.98 -19.14
N HIS A 396 -14.37 6.65 -19.19
CA HIS A 396 -15.13 5.82 -20.13
C HIS A 396 -16.65 5.92 -19.93
N LEU A 397 -17.10 6.06 -18.68
CA LEU A 397 -18.49 6.31 -18.31
C LEU A 397 -18.96 7.75 -18.60
N GLY A 398 -18.12 8.58 -19.24
CA GLY A 398 -18.45 9.94 -19.67
C GLY A 398 -18.29 11.00 -18.59
N TRP A 399 -17.65 10.68 -17.46
CA TRP A 399 -17.42 11.65 -16.39
C TRP A 399 -16.16 12.48 -16.64
N GLN A 400 -16.30 13.78 -16.44
CA GLN A 400 -15.17 14.69 -16.28
C GLN A 400 -14.85 14.77 -14.79
N VAL A 401 -13.67 14.28 -14.42
CA VAL A 401 -13.24 14.18 -13.03
C VAL A 401 -11.96 14.97 -12.82
N VAL A 402 -11.96 15.85 -11.81
CA VAL A 402 -10.75 16.50 -11.31
C VAL A 402 -10.28 15.79 -10.04
N SER A 403 -8.98 15.61 -9.90
CA SER A 403 -8.33 15.04 -8.73
C SER A 403 -7.69 16.15 -7.90
N VAL A 404 -7.89 16.13 -6.58
CA VAL A 404 -7.31 17.06 -5.61
C VAL A 404 -6.35 16.27 -4.71
N PRO A 405 -5.03 16.27 -4.99
CA PRO A 405 -4.06 15.49 -4.25
C PRO A 405 -3.76 16.11 -2.88
N TYR A 406 -3.74 15.30 -1.82
CA TYR A 406 -3.43 15.77 -0.46
C TYR A 406 -2.08 16.51 -0.35
N PHE A 407 -1.04 16.02 -1.05
CA PHE A 407 0.32 16.58 -1.01
C PHE A 407 0.45 17.88 -1.80
N VAL A 408 -0.56 18.27 -2.58
CA VAL A 408 -0.63 19.62 -3.15
C VAL A 408 -1.40 20.51 -2.19
N TRP A 409 -2.55 20.03 -1.72
CA TRP A 409 -3.48 20.79 -0.89
C TRP A 409 -2.90 21.25 0.45
N TYR A 410 -2.19 20.37 1.17
CA TYR A 410 -1.72 20.65 2.53
C TYR A 410 -0.56 21.66 2.61
N TYR A 411 0.12 21.93 1.49
CA TYR A 411 1.18 22.93 1.43
C TYR A 411 0.69 24.30 0.94
N MET A 412 -0.61 24.45 0.71
CA MET A 412 -1.22 25.69 0.23
C MET A 412 -1.92 26.44 1.37
N THR A 413 -1.87 27.76 1.31
CA THR A 413 -2.73 28.66 2.09
C THR A 413 -4.19 28.59 1.59
N PRO A 414 -5.18 29.04 2.39
CA PRO A 414 -6.58 29.01 1.97
C PRO A 414 -6.87 29.79 0.65
N SER A 415 -6.13 30.87 0.39
CA SER A 415 -6.26 31.62 -0.87
C SER A 415 -5.73 30.81 -2.05
N GLU A 416 -4.55 30.19 -1.89
CA GLU A 416 -3.95 29.34 -2.92
C GLU A 416 -4.81 28.10 -3.20
N GLN A 417 -5.43 27.50 -2.17
CA GLN A 417 -6.39 26.39 -2.34
C GLN A 417 -7.60 26.78 -3.19
N THR A 418 -8.12 28.00 -2.97
CA THR A 418 -9.27 28.53 -3.72
C THR A 418 -8.90 28.78 -5.19
N GLU A 419 -7.75 29.40 -5.44
CA GLU A 419 -7.22 29.63 -6.78
C GLU A 419 -6.93 28.29 -7.49
N TYR A 420 -6.29 27.35 -6.81
CA TYR A 420 -5.98 26.02 -7.33
C TYR A 420 -7.23 25.27 -7.81
N LEU A 421 -8.28 25.20 -6.99
CA LEU A 421 -9.53 24.56 -7.41
C LEU A 421 -10.18 25.28 -8.60
N SER A 422 -10.21 26.61 -8.58
CA SER A 422 -10.73 27.40 -9.69
C SER A 422 -9.99 27.06 -11.00
N THR A 423 -8.66 27.03 -10.98
CA THR A 423 -7.83 26.68 -12.13
C THR A 423 -8.06 25.26 -12.61
N LEU A 424 -8.16 24.27 -11.71
CA LEU A 424 -8.48 22.88 -12.08
C LEU A 424 -9.82 22.78 -12.81
N LEU A 425 -10.86 23.44 -12.26
CA LEU A 425 -12.21 23.42 -12.81
C LEU A 425 -12.31 24.14 -14.16
N HIS A 426 -11.57 25.24 -14.34
CA HIS A 426 -11.48 25.91 -15.64
C HIS A 426 -10.74 25.06 -16.69
N THR A 427 -9.69 24.35 -16.29
CA THR A 427 -8.90 23.50 -17.20
C THR A 427 -9.75 22.37 -17.76
N ILE A 428 -10.53 21.68 -16.91
CA ILE A 428 -11.36 20.55 -17.36
C ILE A 428 -12.50 21.00 -18.27
N GLN A 429 -13.05 22.21 -18.04
CA GLN A 429 -14.05 22.82 -18.92
C GLN A 429 -13.47 23.08 -20.33
N GLY A 430 -12.23 23.56 -20.42
CA GLY A 430 -11.55 23.80 -21.71
C GLY A 430 -11.34 22.53 -22.54
N VAL A 431 -11.00 21.41 -21.88
CA VAL A 431 -10.88 20.09 -22.53
C VAL A 431 -12.25 19.59 -22.98
N GLY A 432 -13.27 19.72 -22.13
CA GLY A 432 -14.65 19.34 -22.44
C GLY A 432 -15.26 20.08 -23.64
N ALA A 433 -14.93 21.37 -23.79
CA ALA A 433 -15.38 22.18 -24.92
C ALA A 433 -14.73 21.77 -26.25
N ARG A 434 -13.43 21.41 -26.23
CA ARG A 434 -12.70 20.92 -27.43
C ARG A 434 -13.21 19.56 -27.90
N ASN A 435 -13.44 18.62 -26.98
CA ASN A 435 -13.92 17.28 -27.33
C ASN A 435 -15.36 17.27 -27.90
N ARG A 436 -16.18 18.28 -27.58
CA ARG A 436 -17.50 18.46 -28.21
C ARG A 436 -17.43 19.02 -29.64
N ALA A 437 -16.30 19.61 -30.03
CA ALA A 437 -16.11 20.24 -31.34
C ALA A 437 -15.55 19.28 -32.40
N GLU A 438 -14.92 18.15 -32.03
CA GLU A 438 -14.35 17.15 -32.96
C GLU A 438 -14.88 15.72 -32.70
N PRO A 439 -16.00 15.30 -33.32
CA PRO A 439 -16.63 14.01 -33.04
C PRO A 439 -16.10 12.88 -33.96
N GLY A 440 -14.78 12.67 -34.05
CA GLY A 440 -14.22 11.68 -34.98
C GLY A 440 -12.79 11.16 -34.76
N GLY A 441 -12.08 11.54 -33.70
CA GLY A 441 -10.74 11.01 -33.39
C GLY A 441 -10.79 9.96 -32.27
N GLU A 442 -10.04 8.86 -32.40
CA GLU A 442 -9.84 7.86 -31.35
C GLU A 442 -9.43 8.55 -30.03
N GLY A 443 -10.37 8.63 -29.08
CA GLY A 443 -10.24 9.48 -27.90
C GLY A 443 -9.37 8.86 -26.83
N HIS A 444 -8.10 9.25 -26.77
CA HIS A 444 -7.35 9.25 -25.51
C HIS A 444 -7.88 10.40 -24.65
N ILE A 445 -8.69 10.08 -23.64
CA ILE A 445 -9.17 11.04 -22.64
C ILE A 445 -8.03 11.28 -21.64
N SER A 446 -7.40 12.44 -21.72
CA SER A 446 -6.36 12.86 -20.78
C SER A 446 -7.01 13.25 -19.44
N THR A 447 -6.74 12.49 -18.38
CA THR A 447 -6.84 12.98 -17.01
C THR A 447 -5.81 14.11 -16.85
N VAL A 448 -6.24 15.29 -16.42
CA VAL A 448 -5.29 16.35 -16.04
C VAL A 448 -4.70 15.97 -14.69
N VAL A 449 -3.60 15.21 -14.72
CA VAL A 449 -2.73 15.02 -13.56
C VAL A 449 -1.77 16.21 -13.55
N SER A 450 -1.99 17.18 -12.66
CA SER A 450 -0.99 18.23 -12.43
C SER A 450 0.18 17.62 -11.63
N GLY A 451 1.14 17.01 -12.31
CA GLY A 451 2.36 16.49 -11.67
C GLY A 451 3.10 15.40 -12.43
N ASP A 452 3.54 15.66 -13.67
CA ASP A 452 4.73 15.01 -14.24
C ASP A 452 5.23 15.91 -15.39
N ASP A 453 6.18 16.78 -15.09
CA ASP A 453 7.16 17.26 -16.07
C ASP A 453 8.40 17.72 -15.30
N GLY A 454 9.38 16.81 -15.27
CA GLY A 454 10.74 17.13 -14.87
C GLY A 454 11.40 18.01 -15.93
N THR A 455 11.05 19.30 -15.97
CA THR A 455 11.83 20.33 -16.65
C THR A 455 11.66 21.66 -15.91
N THR A 456 12.67 22.04 -15.16
CA THR A 456 12.85 23.42 -14.70
C THR A 456 13.12 24.30 -15.91
N ASN A 457 12.10 24.97 -16.46
CA ASN A 457 12.30 26.11 -17.33
C ASN A 457 11.86 27.38 -16.60
N SER A 458 12.87 28.11 -16.15
CA SER A 458 12.81 29.47 -15.61
C SER A 458 12.22 30.41 -16.67
N LEU A 459 11.03 30.93 -16.42
CA LEU A 459 10.52 32.14 -17.07
C LEU A 459 11.07 33.35 -16.31
N CYS A 460 12.10 34.00 -16.87
CA CYS A 460 12.43 35.38 -16.54
C CYS A 460 12.74 36.10 -17.85
N GLY A 461 11.98 37.17 -18.10
CA GLY A 461 11.87 37.84 -19.39
C GLY A 461 13.10 38.63 -19.82
N ASP A 462 13.19 38.76 -21.14
CA ASP A 462 14.05 39.66 -21.89
C ASP A 462 13.87 41.13 -21.44
N LEU A 463 14.94 41.75 -20.97
CA LEU A 463 15.23 43.17 -21.18
C LEU A 463 16.74 43.30 -21.45
N GLY A 464 17.07 43.74 -22.66
CA GLY A 464 18.45 43.88 -23.13
C GLY A 464 19.23 45.02 -22.47
N GLY A 465 20.54 45.01 -22.72
CA GLY A 465 21.42 46.14 -22.44
C GLY A 465 22.84 45.74 -22.04
N ASP A 466 23.74 45.82 -23.02
CA ASP A 466 25.19 46.11 -22.95
C ASP A 466 26.07 45.61 -21.78
N GLY A 467 27.10 44.85 -22.17
CA GLY A 467 28.51 45.22 -21.93
C GLY A 467 29.06 45.16 -20.49
N GLY A 468 29.91 44.17 -20.20
CA GLY A 468 30.80 44.28 -19.03
C GLY A 468 31.43 42.97 -18.56
N SER A 469 32.70 42.79 -18.90
CA SER A 469 33.66 41.83 -18.37
C SER A 469 33.66 41.69 -16.83
N ILE A 470 34.00 40.49 -16.30
CA ILE A 470 35.07 40.23 -15.28
C ILE A 470 34.78 39.01 -14.36
N ARG A 471 35.71 38.04 -14.43
CA ARG A 471 36.36 37.17 -13.40
C ARG A 471 35.56 36.37 -12.35
N THR A 472 35.91 35.08 -12.36
CA THR A 472 36.12 34.12 -11.27
C THR A 472 36.33 34.66 -9.84
N ALA A 473 35.67 34.05 -8.85
CA ALA A 473 36.22 33.83 -7.50
C ALA A 473 35.46 32.73 -6.74
N SER A 474 36.22 31.77 -6.21
CA SER A 474 35.88 30.80 -5.17
C SER A 474 35.70 31.46 -3.78
N GLY A 475 34.84 30.93 -2.90
CA GLY A 475 34.88 31.28 -1.48
C GLY A 475 33.68 30.84 -0.61
N ASN A 476 33.88 29.76 0.14
CA ASN A 476 33.37 29.37 1.47
C ASN A 476 32.15 30.04 2.16
N ALA A 477 31.30 29.13 2.68
CA ALA A 477 30.74 29.02 4.04
C ALA A 477 29.69 30.03 4.55
N HIS A 478 28.53 29.51 5.02
CA HIS A 478 28.14 29.48 6.45
C HIS A 478 26.69 28.96 6.62
N GLY A 479 26.50 28.14 7.66
CA GLY A 479 25.20 27.61 8.06
C GLY A 479 24.31 28.63 8.75
N ILE A 480 23.00 28.36 8.73
CA ILE A 480 22.01 29.05 9.56
C ILE A 480 21.14 27.99 10.24
N HIS A 481 21.40 27.78 11.53
CA HIS A 481 20.41 27.25 12.47
C HIS A 481 19.31 28.30 12.67
N ARG A 482 18.04 27.89 12.59
CA ARG A 482 16.93 28.63 13.19
C ARG A 482 16.31 27.81 14.31
N THR A 483 16.56 28.31 15.52
CA THR A 483 15.81 28.04 16.75
C THR A 483 14.40 28.61 16.62
N THR A 484 13.38 27.87 17.07
CA THR A 484 12.05 28.44 17.33
C THR A 484 11.58 27.97 18.69
N THR A 485 11.57 28.92 19.61
CA THR A 485 11.01 28.85 20.96
C THR A 485 9.48 28.76 20.88
N MET A 486 8.88 27.73 21.49
CA MET A 486 7.46 27.71 21.84
C MET A 486 7.30 28.05 23.32
N SER A 487 6.59 29.13 23.61
CA SER A 487 6.16 29.47 24.96
C SER A 487 4.89 28.69 25.32
N ALA A 488 4.90 28.16 26.55
CA ALA A 488 3.71 27.67 27.23
C ALA A 488 2.78 28.84 27.54
N ASN A 489 1.47 28.59 27.48
CA ASN A 489 0.49 29.34 28.26
C ASN A 489 -0.52 28.34 28.84
N GLU A 490 -0.54 28.31 30.16
CA GLU A 490 -1.55 27.69 31.01
C GLU A 490 -2.83 28.53 30.96
N THR A 491 -3.99 27.88 30.84
CA THR A 491 -5.12 28.01 31.77
C THR A 491 -6.17 26.94 31.48
#